data_AF-A0AA85K101-F1
#
_entry.id   AF-A0AA85K101-F1
#
_cell.length_a   1.000
_cell.length_b   1.000
_cell.length_c   1.000
_cell.angle_alpha   90.00
_cell.angle_beta   90.00
_cell.angle_gamma   90.00
#
_symmetry.space_group_name_H-M   'P 1'
#
loop_
_entity.id
_entity.type
_entity.pdbx_description
1 polymer ?
#
loop_
_entity_poly.entity_id
_entity_poly.type
_entity_poly.pdbx_seq_one_letter_code
_entity_poly.pdbx_strand_id
1 'polypeptide(L)'
;MAMFREKSRLINLRLEFVQFLRQADEILFWIREKETYTTSEDFGQDLEHVQTPQKRFDEFTRDLEYQESRAEDIYRKGDELQKEEFPEDALVIRKSREVREALKRLKDLAKKRKEKLLEAYEIQRFFRDTDKAISWVNERSISLSIEDCGHDLASVQALQRKQKALERDLTALAEKIVRLEDDTMALAQKHPESQDTIRGKYDALITTWAKL
;
A
#
# COMPACT_ATOMS: atom_id res chain seq x y z
N MET A 1 41.01 -39.28 -26.93
CA MET A 1 39.91 -38.37 -27.33
C MET A 1 38.63 -38.56 -26.51
N ALA A 2 38.11 -39.79 -26.33
CA ALA A 2 36.89 -40.03 -25.54
C ALA A 2 37.00 -39.60 -24.06
N MET A 3 38.08 -39.98 -23.36
CA MET A 3 38.31 -39.57 -21.96
C MET A 3 38.43 -38.05 -21.76
N PHE A 4 38.98 -37.34 -22.75
CA PHE A 4 39.07 -35.88 -22.70
C PHE A 4 37.70 -35.23 -22.83
N ARG A 5 36.85 -35.73 -23.76
CA ARG A 5 35.47 -35.26 -23.92
C ARG A 5 34.63 -35.49 -22.66
N GLU A 6 34.76 -36.66 -22.04
CA GLU A 6 34.04 -36.96 -20.80
C GLU A 6 34.49 -36.05 -19.65
N LYS A 7 35.80 -35.84 -19.51
CA LYS A 7 36.33 -34.89 -18.52
C LYS A 7 35.81 -33.47 -18.75
N SER A 8 35.77 -32.99 -19.99
CA SER A 8 35.20 -31.67 -20.32
C SER A 8 33.71 -31.58 -19.97
N ARG A 9 32.92 -32.62 -20.26
CA ARG A 9 31.50 -32.71 -19.91
C ARG A 9 31.29 -32.58 -18.40
N LEU A 10 32.02 -33.36 -17.61
CA LEU A 10 31.92 -33.34 -16.14
C LEU A 10 32.33 -31.99 -15.53
N ILE A 11 33.36 -31.33 -16.09
CA ILE A 11 33.77 -29.99 -15.63
C ILE A 11 32.67 -28.97 -15.90
N ASN A 12 32.05 -29.01 -17.08
CA ASN A 12 30.95 -28.10 -17.43
C ASN A 12 29.72 -28.34 -16.54
N LEU A 13 29.35 -29.61 -16.32
CA LEU A 13 28.25 -29.97 -15.43
C LEU A 13 28.49 -29.47 -14.00
N ARG A 14 29.74 -29.61 -13.50
CA ARG A 14 30.12 -29.10 -12.18
C ARG A 14 30.06 -27.58 -12.11
N LEU A 15 30.45 -26.88 -13.18
CA LEU A 15 30.37 -25.42 -13.27
C LEU A 15 28.92 -24.96 -13.20
N GLU A 16 28.03 -25.55 -14.00
CA GLU A 16 26.59 -25.25 -14.01
C GLU A 16 25.96 -25.49 -12.63
N PHE A 17 26.28 -26.61 -11.99
CA PHE A 17 25.82 -26.92 -10.64
C PHE A 17 26.26 -25.87 -9.60
N VAL A 18 27.53 -25.48 -9.59
CA VAL A 18 28.03 -24.49 -8.64
C VAL A 18 27.42 -23.11 -8.91
N GLN A 19 27.20 -22.75 -10.18
CA GLN A 19 26.48 -21.53 -10.54
C GLN A 19 25.04 -21.55 -10.05
N PHE A 20 24.32 -22.66 -10.25
CA PHE A 20 22.96 -22.85 -9.74
C PHE A 20 22.90 -22.65 -8.22
N LEU A 21 23.78 -23.31 -7.47
CA LEU A 21 23.82 -23.18 -6.00
C LEU A 21 24.05 -21.75 -5.55
N ARG A 22 25.04 -21.07 -6.14
CA ARG A 22 25.33 -19.68 -5.82
C ARG A 22 24.13 -18.78 -6.09
N GLN A 23 23.49 -18.92 -7.25
CA GLN A 23 22.32 -18.12 -7.61
C GLN A 23 21.12 -18.40 -6.69
N ALA A 24 20.90 -19.66 -6.32
CA ALA A 24 19.87 -20.06 -5.37
C ALA A 24 20.13 -19.48 -3.96
N ASP A 25 21.37 -19.48 -3.49
CA ASP A 25 21.72 -18.92 -2.18
C ASP A 25 21.64 -17.38 -2.18
N GLU A 26 22.01 -16.71 -3.27
CA GLU A 26 21.84 -15.27 -3.43
C GLU A 26 20.37 -14.84 -3.34
N ILE A 27 19.45 -15.53 -4.03
CA ILE A 27 18.03 -15.19 -3.95
C ILE A 27 17.44 -15.53 -2.57
N LEU A 28 17.85 -16.64 -1.94
CA LEU A 28 17.42 -17.00 -0.59
C LEU A 28 17.88 -15.98 0.45
N PHE A 29 19.11 -15.49 0.33
CA PHE A 29 19.63 -14.43 1.19
C PHE A 29 18.80 -13.15 1.04
N TRP A 30 18.59 -12.71 -0.21
CA TRP A 30 17.77 -11.53 -0.50
C TRP A 30 16.33 -11.68 0.03
N ILE A 31 15.71 -12.85 -0.14
CA ILE A 31 14.36 -13.12 0.39
C ILE A 31 14.33 -12.94 1.92
N ARG A 32 15.30 -13.51 2.64
CA ARG A 32 15.35 -13.40 4.11
C ARG A 32 15.48 -11.94 4.56
N GLU A 33 16.31 -11.14 3.88
CA GLU A 33 16.42 -9.71 4.16
C GLU A 33 15.07 -9.02 3.94
N LYS A 34 14.38 -9.30 2.82
CA LYS A 34 13.10 -8.66 2.51
C LYS A 34 11.92 -9.16 3.32
N GLU A 35 11.91 -10.41 3.79
CA GLU A 35 10.88 -10.92 4.70
C GLU A 35 10.81 -10.07 5.97
N THR A 36 11.97 -9.72 6.55
CA THR A 36 12.03 -8.85 7.75
C THR A 36 11.50 -7.43 7.52
N TYR A 37 11.74 -6.87 6.32
CA TYR A 37 11.20 -5.58 5.92
C TYR A 37 9.68 -5.64 5.71
N THR A 38 9.20 -6.70 5.06
CA THR A 38 7.79 -6.83 4.65
C THR A 38 6.86 -7.01 5.85
N THR A 39 7.37 -7.49 6.99
CA THR A 39 6.64 -7.61 8.26
C THR A 39 6.56 -6.33 9.09
N SER A 40 7.11 -5.19 8.62
CA SER A 40 6.99 -3.92 9.34
C SER A 40 5.51 -3.48 9.47
N GLU A 41 5.08 -3.09 10.67
CA GLU A 41 3.72 -2.58 10.93
C GLU A 41 3.63 -1.05 10.89
N ASP A 42 4.62 -0.37 10.30
CA ASP A 42 4.57 1.07 10.09
C ASP A 42 3.78 1.39 8.82
N PHE A 43 2.56 1.90 9.03
CA PHE A 43 1.64 2.29 7.97
C PHE A 43 1.48 3.82 7.84
N GLY A 44 2.17 4.61 8.66
CA GLY A 44 2.01 6.06 8.72
C GLY A 44 0.80 6.52 9.57
N GLN A 45 0.92 7.71 10.17
CA GLN A 45 -0.09 8.27 11.09
C GLN A 45 -1.05 9.25 10.42
N ASP A 46 -0.68 9.74 9.24
CA ASP A 46 -1.47 10.64 8.40
C ASP A 46 -1.20 10.32 6.92
N LEU A 47 -1.93 10.99 6.04
CA LEU A 47 -1.86 10.70 4.62
C LEU A 47 -0.49 10.99 3.99
N GLU A 48 0.24 11.99 4.45
CA GLU A 48 1.57 12.32 3.93
C GLU A 48 2.58 11.25 4.36
N HIS A 49 2.48 10.80 5.61
CA HIS A 49 3.30 9.71 6.13
C HIS A 49 3.01 8.39 5.43
N VAL A 50 1.75 8.03 5.12
CA VAL A 50 1.39 6.77 4.42
C VAL A 50 2.01 6.67 3.02
N GLN A 51 2.26 7.80 2.34
CA GLN A 51 2.86 7.79 0.99
C GLN A 51 4.31 7.30 0.99
N THR A 52 5.04 7.51 2.08
CA THR A 52 6.44 7.08 2.20
C THR A 52 6.60 5.54 2.19
N PRO A 53 5.93 4.77 3.08
CA PRO A 53 5.98 3.31 3.03
C PRO A 53 5.33 2.75 1.76
N GLN A 54 4.32 3.42 1.17
CA GLN A 54 3.79 3.04 -0.16
C GLN A 54 4.85 3.11 -1.25
N LYS A 55 5.56 4.24 -1.36
CA LYS A 55 6.62 4.40 -2.37
C LYS A 55 7.74 3.36 -2.20
N ARG A 56 8.17 3.12 -0.96
CA ARG A 56 9.16 2.08 -0.66
C ARG A 56 8.64 0.68 -1.02
N PHE A 57 7.35 0.43 -0.83
CA PHE A 57 6.72 -0.83 -1.20
C PHE A 57 6.62 -1.01 -2.73
N ASP A 58 6.41 0.06 -3.48
CA ASP A 58 6.44 0.02 -4.96
C ASP A 58 7.84 -0.34 -5.46
N GLU A 59 8.90 0.24 -4.86
CA GLU A 59 10.29 -0.12 -5.14
C GLU A 59 10.55 -1.60 -4.83
N PHE A 60 10.11 -2.08 -3.66
CA PHE A 60 10.19 -3.50 -3.30
C PHE A 60 9.43 -4.41 -4.27
N THR A 61 8.27 -4.00 -4.78
CA THR A 61 7.47 -4.80 -5.71
C THR A 61 8.21 -4.98 -7.04
N ARG A 62 8.87 -3.94 -7.54
CA ARG A 62 9.72 -4.03 -8.74
C ARG A 62 10.91 -4.96 -8.52
N ASP A 63 11.56 -4.84 -7.36
CA ASP A 63 12.65 -5.76 -7.01
C ASP A 63 12.15 -7.21 -6.95
N LEU A 64 10.96 -7.44 -6.39
CA LEU A 64 10.35 -8.77 -6.31
C LEU A 64 10.10 -9.35 -7.70
N GLU A 65 9.47 -8.60 -8.61
CA GLU A 65 9.23 -9.04 -10.00
C GLU A 65 10.55 -9.43 -10.71
N TYR A 66 11.61 -8.65 -10.50
CA TYR A 66 12.93 -8.97 -11.03
C TYR A 66 13.50 -10.27 -10.44
N GLN A 67 13.36 -10.48 -9.13
CA GLN A 67 13.83 -11.71 -8.48
C GLN A 67 12.99 -12.93 -8.88
N GLU A 68 11.70 -12.77 -9.16
CA GLU A 68 10.86 -13.82 -9.73
C GLU A 68 11.39 -14.26 -11.10
N SER A 69 11.73 -13.32 -11.99
CA SER A 69 12.34 -13.65 -13.27
C SER A 69 13.68 -14.38 -13.09
N ARG A 70 14.51 -13.97 -12.12
CA ARG A 70 15.76 -14.68 -11.81
C ARG A 70 15.51 -16.09 -11.26
N ALA A 71 14.46 -16.27 -10.46
CA ALA A 71 14.08 -17.58 -9.93
C ALA A 71 13.70 -18.55 -11.05
N GLU A 72 12.99 -18.09 -12.08
CA GLU A 72 12.66 -18.91 -13.24
C GLU A 72 13.90 -19.41 -14.00
N ASP A 73 14.93 -18.58 -14.14
CA ASP A 73 16.20 -19.01 -14.73
C ASP A 73 16.93 -20.02 -13.83
N ILE A 74 16.87 -19.87 -12.51
CA ILE A 74 17.42 -20.84 -11.55
C ILE A 74 16.67 -22.18 -11.66
N TYR A 75 15.35 -22.17 -11.77
CA TYR A 75 14.56 -23.38 -11.95
C TYR A 75 14.89 -24.07 -13.27
N ARG A 76 15.00 -23.32 -14.37
CA ARG A 76 15.40 -23.87 -15.67
C ARG A 76 16.75 -24.58 -15.60
N LYS A 77 17.75 -23.95 -14.98
CA LYS A 77 19.07 -24.59 -14.75
C LYS A 77 18.96 -25.82 -13.86
N GLY A 78 18.15 -25.75 -12.79
CA GLY A 78 17.90 -26.89 -11.92
C GLY A 78 17.27 -28.08 -12.65
N ASP A 79 16.35 -27.82 -13.59
CA ASP A 79 15.71 -28.83 -14.42
C ASP A 79 16.65 -29.40 -15.50
N GLU A 80 17.55 -28.58 -16.04
CA GLU A 80 18.61 -29.02 -16.95
C GLU A 80 19.61 -29.94 -16.26
N LEU A 81 20.08 -29.56 -15.07
CA LEU A 81 20.99 -30.39 -14.26
C LEU A 81 20.37 -31.75 -13.92
N GLN A 82 19.07 -31.80 -13.62
CA GLN A 82 18.35 -33.05 -13.31
C GLN A 82 18.16 -33.99 -14.50
N LYS A 83 18.39 -33.53 -15.74
CA LYS A 83 18.37 -34.41 -16.92
C LYS A 83 19.69 -35.17 -17.08
N GLU A 84 20.75 -34.68 -16.45
CA GLU A 84 22.06 -35.31 -16.47
C GLU A 84 22.21 -36.23 -15.25
N GLU A 85 22.87 -37.37 -15.42
CA GLU A 85 23.10 -38.30 -14.30
C GLU A 85 24.19 -37.71 -13.39
N PHE A 86 23.78 -37.16 -12.23
CA PHE A 86 24.65 -36.38 -11.36
C PHE A 86 24.49 -36.74 -9.87
N PRO A 87 25.59 -36.97 -9.12
CA PRO A 87 25.51 -37.42 -7.72
C PRO A 87 24.74 -36.49 -6.78
N GLU A 88 24.67 -35.19 -7.10
CA GLU A 88 24.05 -34.16 -6.25
C GLU A 88 22.62 -33.76 -6.68
N ASP A 89 21.91 -34.57 -7.47
CA ASP A 89 20.52 -34.32 -7.89
C ASP A 89 19.58 -34.01 -6.71
N ALA A 90 19.72 -34.76 -5.61
CA ALA A 90 18.92 -34.54 -4.41
C ALA A 90 19.11 -33.12 -3.84
N LEU A 91 20.31 -32.54 -3.98
CA LEU A 91 20.60 -31.18 -3.54
C LEU A 91 19.98 -30.14 -4.48
N VAL A 92 20.01 -30.38 -5.80
CA VAL A 92 19.36 -29.50 -6.80
C VAL A 92 17.86 -29.43 -6.56
N ILE A 93 17.21 -30.59 -6.35
CA ILE A 93 15.78 -30.67 -6.04
C ILE A 93 15.48 -29.94 -4.74
N ARG A 94 16.26 -30.19 -3.68
CA ARG A 94 16.06 -29.56 -2.37
C ARG A 94 16.19 -28.03 -2.45
N LYS A 95 17.21 -27.52 -3.14
CA LYS A 95 17.43 -26.07 -3.27
C LYS A 95 16.37 -25.39 -4.12
N SER A 96 15.97 -26.01 -5.23
CA SER A 96 14.88 -25.50 -6.07
C SER A 96 13.58 -25.38 -5.28
N ARG A 97 13.26 -26.39 -4.45
CA ARG A 97 12.11 -26.36 -3.55
C ARG A 97 12.24 -25.25 -2.50
N GLU A 98 13.40 -25.09 -1.87
CA GLU A 98 13.64 -24.05 -0.87
C GLU A 98 13.39 -22.65 -1.44
N VAL A 99 13.94 -22.34 -2.63
CA VAL A 99 13.73 -21.06 -3.32
C VAL A 99 12.24 -20.86 -3.62
N ARG A 100 11.54 -21.88 -4.14
CA ARG A 100 10.11 -21.81 -4.47
C ARG A 100 9.22 -21.53 -3.27
N GLU A 101 9.47 -22.25 -2.17
CA GLU A 101 8.72 -22.06 -0.93
C GLU A 101 8.99 -20.68 -0.31
N ALA A 102 10.25 -20.23 -0.31
CA ALA A 102 10.62 -18.92 0.22
C ALA A 102 10.02 -17.78 -0.61
N LEU A 103 10.08 -17.87 -1.94
CA LEU A 103 9.51 -16.86 -2.83
C LEU A 103 7.98 -16.80 -2.68
N LYS A 104 7.31 -17.95 -2.58
CA LYS A 104 5.86 -18.01 -2.32
C LYS A 104 5.51 -17.31 -1.01
N ARG A 105 6.22 -17.59 0.08
CA ARG A 105 5.98 -16.93 1.38
C ARG A 105 6.17 -15.42 1.29
N LEU A 106 7.25 -14.96 0.66
CA LEU A 106 7.49 -13.52 0.50
C LEU A 106 6.38 -12.84 -0.31
N LYS A 107 5.86 -13.48 -1.37
CA LYS A 107 4.72 -12.98 -2.15
C LYS A 107 3.44 -12.90 -1.33
N ASP A 108 3.16 -13.90 -0.50
CA ASP A 108 1.99 -13.90 0.38
C ASP A 108 2.09 -12.76 1.42
N LEU A 109 3.28 -12.52 1.98
CA LEU A 109 3.55 -11.39 2.87
C LEU A 109 3.41 -10.04 2.14
N ALA A 110 3.96 -9.93 0.92
CA ALA A 110 3.86 -8.73 0.10
C ALA A 110 2.39 -8.38 -0.19
N LYS A 111 1.57 -9.37 -0.54
CA LYS A 111 0.13 -9.17 -0.78
C LYS A 111 -0.57 -8.61 0.46
N LYS A 112 -0.35 -9.21 1.64
CA LYS A 112 -0.93 -8.73 2.90
C LYS A 112 -0.48 -7.31 3.23
N ARG A 113 0.81 -7.01 3.03
CA ARG A 113 1.34 -5.65 3.25
C ARG A 113 0.69 -4.63 2.31
N LYS A 114 0.50 -4.98 1.04
CA LYS A 114 -0.19 -4.13 0.05
C LYS A 114 -1.62 -3.82 0.49
N GLU A 115 -2.36 -4.82 0.96
CA GLU A 115 -3.72 -4.66 1.46
C GLU A 115 -3.77 -3.72 2.67
N LYS A 116 -2.86 -3.88 3.64
CA LYS A 116 -2.77 -3.01 4.82
C LYS A 116 -2.34 -1.57 4.49
N LEU A 117 -1.40 -1.38 3.55
CA LEU A 117 -1.02 -0.04 3.07
C LEU A 117 -2.16 0.66 2.32
N LEU A 118 -2.99 -0.10 1.59
CA LEU A 118 -4.17 0.44 0.92
C LEU A 118 -5.25 0.82 1.95
N GLU A 119 -5.52 -0.04 2.93
CA GLU A 119 -6.42 0.23 4.06
C GLU A 119 -6.02 1.54 4.76
N ALA A 120 -4.76 1.66 5.18
CA ALA A 120 -4.25 2.85 5.85
C ALA A 120 -4.42 4.11 4.99
N TYR A 121 -4.12 4.04 3.69
CA TYR A 121 -4.29 5.17 2.78
C TYR A 121 -5.74 5.62 2.65
N GLU A 122 -6.66 4.69 2.45
CA GLU A 122 -8.09 4.98 2.31
C GLU A 122 -8.64 5.65 3.57
N ILE A 123 -8.32 5.10 4.75
CA ILE A 123 -8.76 5.63 6.04
C ILE A 123 -8.17 7.02 6.28
N GLN A 124 -6.86 7.21 6.08
CA GLN A 124 -6.21 8.50 6.32
C GLN A 124 -6.68 9.58 5.34
N ARG A 125 -6.98 9.21 4.10
CA ARG A 125 -7.60 10.11 3.12
C ARG A 125 -8.98 10.56 3.61
N PHE A 126 -9.80 9.61 4.06
CA PHE A 126 -11.12 9.91 4.61
C PHE A 126 -11.04 10.82 5.85
N PHE A 127 -10.13 10.55 6.77
CA PHE A 127 -9.92 11.40 7.96
C PHE A 127 -9.54 12.82 7.58
N ARG A 128 -8.58 13.00 6.66
CA ARG A 128 -8.19 14.32 6.17
C ARG A 128 -9.36 15.05 5.51
N ASP A 129 -10.15 14.37 4.68
CA ASP A 129 -11.26 15.00 3.95
C ASP A 129 -12.41 15.40 4.90
N THR A 130 -12.62 14.62 5.96
CA THR A 130 -13.54 14.88 7.08
C THR A 130 -13.04 16.02 7.96
N ASP A 131 -11.75 16.04 8.33
CA ASP A 131 -11.15 17.13 9.11
C ASP A 131 -11.21 18.47 8.37
N LYS A 132 -10.98 18.47 7.05
CA LYS A 132 -11.18 19.66 6.22
C LYS A 132 -12.63 20.16 6.26
N ALA A 133 -13.61 19.24 6.28
CA ALA A 133 -15.01 19.62 6.40
C ALA A 133 -15.31 20.20 7.80
N ILE A 134 -14.82 19.56 8.86
CA ILE A 134 -14.96 20.04 10.25
C ILE A 134 -14.36 21.44 10.41
N SER A 135 -13.11 21.64 9.96
CA SER A 135 -12.44 22.95 10.03
C SER A 135 -13.22 24.01 9.27
N TRP A 136 -13.70 23.69 8.07
CA TRP A 136 -14.53 24.62 7.30
C TRP A 136 -15.81 25.00 8.05
N VAL A 137 -16.52 24.03 8.65
CA VAL A 137 -17.74 24.31 9.45
C VAL A 137 -17.41 25.21 10.63
N ASN A 138 -16.34 24.93 11.37
CA ASN A 138 -15.92 25.75 12.52
C ASN A 138 -15.58 27.19 12.10
N GLU A 139 -14.83 27.38 11.01
CA GLU A 139 -14.51 28.71 10.47
C GLU A 139 -15.79 29.50 10.10
N ARG A 140 -16.80 28.81 9.57
CA ARG A 140 -18.08 29.43 9.19
C ARG A 140 -18.98 29.72 10.37
N SER A 141 -19.02 28.86 11.38
CA SER A 141 -19.75 29.12 12.63
C SER A 141 -19.26 30.42 13.30
N ILE A 142 -17.94 30.64 13.35
CA ILE A 142 -17.35 31.89 13.84
C ILE A 142 -17.84 33.09 13.02
N SER A 143 -17.83 32.97 11.68
CA SER A 143 -18.27 34.06 10.79
C SER A 143 -19.76 34.39 10.95
N LEU A 144 -20.61 33.40 11.23
CA LEU A 144 -22.05 33.56 11.42
C LEU A 144 -22.42 34.13 12.80
N SER A 145 -21.56 33.94 13.81
CA SER A 145 -21.78 34.50 15.15
C SER A 145 -21.57 36.01 15.26
N ILE A 146 -21.07 36.66 14.21
CA ILE A 146 -20.90 38.11 14.16
C ILE A 146 -22.15 38.73 13.50
N GLU A 147 -23.00 39.38 14.29
CA GLU A 147 -24.15 40.13 13.78
C GLU A 147 -23.68 41.47 13.18
N ASP A 148 -23.68 41.57 11.85
CA ASP A 148 -23.50 42.82 11.09
C ASP A 148 -24.65 42.96 10.08
N CYS A 149 -25.44 44.03 10.24
CA CYS A 149 -26.59 44.32 9.38
C CYS A 149 -26.30 45.43 8.35
N GLY A 150 -25.09 45.99 8.33
CA GLY A 150 -24.76 47.16 7.52
C GLY A 150 -25.47 48.43 7.99
N HIS A 151 -25.07 49.58 7.46
CA HIS A 151 -25.61 50.90 7.84
C HIS A 151 -26.04 51.76 6.65
N ASP A 152 -25.78 51.30 5.43
CA ASP A 152 -26.17 51.97 4.19
C ASP A 152 -26.50 50.95 3.08
N LEU A 153 -27.06 51.44 1.97
CA LEU A 153 -27.48 50.58 0.86
C LEU A 153 -26.32 49.74 0.28
N ALA A 154 -25.11 50.31 0.20
CA ALA A 154 -23.96 49.63 -0.37
C ALA A 154 -23.45 48.49 0.52
N SER A 155 -23.33 48.73 1.83
CA SER A 155 -22.94 47.74 2.84
C SER A 155 -23.97 46.62 2.95
N VAL A 156 -25.27 46.95 2.97
CA VAL A 156 -26.35 45.94 2.98
C VAL A 156 -26.34 45.08 1.71
N GLN A 157 -26.15 45.68 0.52
CA GLN A 157 -26.03 44.90 -0.72
C GLN A 157 -24.78 44.01 -0.76
N ALA A 158 -23.67 44.47 -0.18
CA ALA A 158 -22.46 43.66 -0.05
C ALA A 158 -22.70 42.45 0.88
N LEU A 159 -23.34 42.66 2.03
CA LEU A 159 -23.75 41.60 2.96
C LEU A 159 -24.71 40.61 2.29
N GLN A 160 -25.69 41.08 1.52
CA GLN A 160 -26.62 40.21 0.79
C GLN A 160 -25.89 39.30 -0.23
N ARG A 161 -24.87 39.82 -0.94
CA ARG A 161 -24.07 38.99 -1.86
C ARG A 161 -23.25 37.95 -1.10
N LYS A 162 -22.67 38.33 0.04
CA LYS A 162 -21.93 37.42 0.93
C LYS A 162 -22.84 36.30 1.46
N GLN A 163 -24.07 36.62 1.86
CA GLN A 163 -25.06 35.63 2.30
C GLN A 163 -25.43 34.64 1.20
N LYS A 164 -25.70 35.12 -0.02
CA LYS A 164 -25.98 34.24 -1.18
C LYS A 164 -24.79 33.34 -1.53
N ALA A 165 -23.56 33.85 -1.38
CA ALA A 165 -22.36 33.03 -1.57
C ALA A 165 -22.29 31.93 -0.50
N LEU A 166 -22.55 32.28 0.76
CA LEU A 166 -22.58 31.34 1.87
C LEU A 166 -23.64 30.24 1.68
N GLU A 167 -24.86 30.58 1.24
CA GLU A 167 -25.91 29.59 0.96
C GLU A 167 -25.48 28.56 -0.09
N ARG A 168 -24.77 29.00 -1.14
CA ARG A 168 -24.20 28.11 -2.16
C ARG A 168 -23.13 27.20 -1.58
N ASP A 169 -22.23 27.76 -0.77
CA ASP A 169 -21.17 26.99 -0.14
C ASP A 169 -21.74 25.96 0.85
N LEU A 170 -22.78 26.31 1.62
CA LEU A 170 -23.49 25.40 2.53
C LEU A 170 -24.19 24.27 1.76
N THR A 171 -24.77 24.57 0.61
CA THR A 171 -25.37 23.55 -0.26
C THR A 171 -24.30 22.57 -0.75
N ALA A 172 -23.16 23.08 -1.23
CA ALA A 172 -22.04 22.25 -1.68
C ALA A 172 -21.43 21.42 -0.53
N LEU A 173 -21.38 21.97 0.68
CA LEU A 173 -20.94 21.21 1.86
C LEU A 173 -21.95 20.11 2.21
N ALA A 174 -23.25 20.37 2.18
CA ALA A 174 -24.27 19.36 2.45
C ALA A 174 -24.14 18.16 1.48
N GLU A 175 -23.93 18.42 0.19
CA GLU A 175 -23.63 17.37 -0.79
C GLU A 175 -22.34 16.60 -0.45
N LYS A 176 -21.30 17.30 0.04
CA LYS A 176 -20.06 16.66 0.47
C LYS A 176 -20.28 15.79 1.71
N ILE A 177 -21.10 16.21 2.67
CA ILE A 177 -21.44 15.42 3.87
C ILE A 177 -22.12 14.11 3.47
N VAL A 178 -23.09 14.15 2.54
CA VAL A 178 -23.73 12.93 2.02
C VAL A 178 -22.71 11.98 1.38
N ARG A 179 -21.77 12.49 0.59
CA ARG A 179 -20.70 11.64 0.03
C ARG A 179 -19.80 11.05 1.11
N LEU A 180 -19.49 11.82 2.16
CA LEU A 180 -18.71 11.31 3.29
C LEU A 180 -19.49 10.26 4.10
N GLU A 181 -20.82 10.32 4.11
CA GLU A 181 -21.67 9.26 4.69
C GLU A 181 -21.51 7.94 3.92
N ASP A 182 -21.66 8.01 2.59
CA ASP A 182 -21.48 6.85 1.71
C ASP A 182 -20.06 6.25 1.88
N ASP A 183 -19.04 7.11 1.91
CA ASP A 183 -17.65 6.70 2.15
C ASP A 183 -17.49 6.06 3.53
N THR A 184 -18.13 6.60 4.57
CA THR A 184 -18.10 6.05 5.94
C THR A 184 -18.68 4.64 5.95
N MET A 185 -19.84 4.44 5.31
CA MET A 185 -20.48 3.12 5.23
C MET A 185 -19.63 2.12 4.47
N ALA A 186 -19.11 2.51 3.30
CA ALA A 186 -18.29 1.65 2.46
C ALA A 186 -16.97 1.27 3.16
N LEU A 187 -16.27 2.23 3.76
CA LEU A 187 -15.01 1.99 4.45
C LEU A 187 -15.21 1.17 5.73
N ALA A 188 -16.25 1.45 6.52
CA ALA A 188 -16.58 0.66 7.71
C ALA A 188 -16.92 -0.80 7.38
N GLN A 189 -17.59 -1.05 6.25
CA GLN A 189 -17.88 -2.41 5.79
C GLN A 189 -16.61 -3.11 5.29
N LYS A 190 -15.75 -2.38 4.55
CA LYS A 190 -14.51 -2.92 3.99
C LYS A 190 -13.45 -3.22 5.06
N HIS A 191 -13.40 -2.39 6.10
CA HIS A 191 -12.37 -2.44 7.16
C HIS A 191 -13.01 -2.54 8.55
N PRO A 192 -13.53 -3.72 8.95
CA PRO A 192 -14.24 -3.89 10.22
C PRO A 192 -13.40 -3.55 11.46
N GLU A 193 -12.09 -3.78 11.42
CA GLU A 193 -11.16 -3.47 12.53
C GLU A 193 -11.09 -1.96 12.82
N SER A 194 -11.40 -1.12 11.83
CA SER A 194 -11.33 0.34 11.92
C SER A 194 -12.70 1.01 11.93
N GLN A 195 -13.79 0.23 11.93
CA GLN A 195 -15.16 0.70 11.78
C GLN A 195 -15.56 1.75 12.82
N ASP A 196 -15.25 1.52 14.10
CA ASP A 196 -15.64 2.43 15.18
C ASP A 196 -14.92 3.79 15.06
N THR A 197 -13.65 3.77 14.68
CA THR A 197 -12.86 5.00 14.46
C THR A 197 -13.38 5.78 13.24
N ILE A 198 -13.69 5.08 12.15
CA ILE A 198 -14.25 5.67 10.93
C ILE A 198 -15.59 6.35 11.23
N ARG A 199 -16.50 5.64 11.90
CA ARG A 199 -17.81 6.17 12.31
C ARG A 199 -17.68 7.33 13.28
N GLY A 200 -16.85 7.19 14.32
CA GLY A 200 -16.63 8.26 15.30
C GLY A 200 -16.10 9.55 14.67
N LYS A 201 -15.27 9.45 13.63
CA LYS A 201 -14.81 10.61 12.86
C LYS A 201 -15.94 11.29 12.10
N TYR A 202 -16.80 10.51 11.45
CA TYR A 202 -17.99 11.03 10.76
C TYR A 202 -19.00 11.65 11.73
N ASP A 203 -19.26 11.02 12.86
CA ASP A 203 -20.16 11.52 13.90
C ASP A 203 -19.68 12.87 14.47
N ALA A 204 -18.36 13.06 14.59
CA ALA A 204 -17.78 14.35 14.96
C ALA A 204 -18.07 15.45 13.91
N LEU A 205 -18.01 15.12 12.61
CA LEU A 205 -18.42 16.03 11.54
C LEU A 205 -19.91 16.38 11.65
N ILE A 206 -20.79 15.39 11.79
CA ILE A 206 -22.23 15.62 11.91
C ILE A 206 -22.57 16.45 13.14
N THR A 207 -21.93 16.16 14.27
CA THR A 207 -22.10 16.94 15.51
C THR A 207 -21.65 18.39 15.33
N THR A 208 -20.59 18.62 14.55
CA THR A 208 -20.07 19.97 14.27
C THR A 208 -20.99 20.71 13.31
N TRP A 209 -21.47 20.03 12.26
CA TRP A 209 -22.42 20.55 11.30
C TRP A 209 -23.76 20.93 11.94
N ALA A 210 -24.27 20.11 12.86
CA ALA A 210 -25.52 20.39 13.57
C ALA A 210 -25.46 21.61 14.52
N LYS A 211 -24.26 22.12 14.82
CA LYS A 211 -24.04 23.32 15.64
C LYS A 211 -23.92 24.61 14.83
N LEU A 212 -23.81 24.50 13.50
CA LEU A 212 -23.75 25.63 12.59
C LEU A 212 -25.15 26.25 12.41
#